data_AF-A0A0Q2RWQ0-F1
#
_entry.id   AF-A0A0Q2RWQ0-F1
#
_cell.length_a   1.000
_cell.length_b   1.000
_cell.length_c   1.000
_cell.angle_alpha   90.00
_cell.angle_beta   90.00
_cell.angle_gamma   90.00
#
_symmetry.space_group_name_H-M   'P 1'
#
loop_
_entity.id
_entity.type
_entity.pdbx_description
1 polymer ?
#
loop_
_entity_poly.entity_id
_entity_poly.type
_entity_poly.pdbx_seq_one_letter_code
_entity_poly.pdbx_strand_id
1 'polypeptide(L)' 'MAPGAQFDPDQFRAFLSGQADLGPKQWPSYVRVSAGLPGTMTFKVLKRQLSAEGVDCGEPVFAIPR' A
#
# COMPACT_ATOMS: atom_id res chain seq x y z
N MET A 1 4.27 10.67 -5.37
CA MET A 1 5.71 10.45 -5.21
C MET A 1 6.45 11.56 -5.93
N ALA A 2 7.66 11.92 -5.48
CA ALA A 2 8.50 12.81 -6.27
C ALA A 2 8.70 12.20 -7.67
N PRO A 3 8.78 13.01 -8.74
CA PRO A 3 9.05 12.48 -10.08
C PRO A 3 10.29 11.57 -10.06
N GLY A 4 10.15 10.35 -10.59
CA GLY A 4 11.22 9.35 -10.62
C GLY A 4 11.42 8.53 -9.35
N ALA A 5 10.73 8.84 -8.25
CA ALA A 5 10.79 7.99 -7.06
C ALA A 5 10.00 6.70 -7.27
N GLN A 6 10.64 5.57 -6.96
CA GLN A 6 10.06 4.23 -7.01
C GLN A 6 9.81 3.72 -5.58
N PHE A 7 8.82 2.85 -5.44
CA PHE A 7 8.59 2.17 -4.17
C PHE A 7 9.58 1.02 -4.00
N ASP A 8 10.23 0.97 -2.83
CA ASP A 8 11.17 -0.08 -2.45
C ASP A 8 10.58 -0.86 -1.26
N PRO A 9 10.19 -2.13 -1.46
CA PRO A 9 9.65 -2.98 -0.41
C PRO A 9 10.61 -3.19 0.77
N ASP A 10 11.92 -3.25 0.54
CA ASP A 10 12.90 -3.54 1.59
C ASP A 10 13.16 -2.31 2.46
N GLN A 11 13.23 -1.12 1.85
CA GLN A 11 13.26 0.14 2.62
C GLN A 11 11.98 0.31 3.44
N PHE A 12 10.82 -0.05 2.88
CA PHE A 12 9.56 0.00 3.62
C PHE A 12 9.52 -1.00 4.78
N ARG A 13 10.04 -2.22 4.60
CA ARG A 13 10.18 -3.22 5.69
C ARG A 13 11.09 -2.73 6.80
N ALA A 14 12.24 -2.16 6.46
CA ALA A 14 13.14 -1.55 7.43
C ALA A 14 12.42 -0.45 8.24
N PHE A 15 11.65 0.41 7.56
CA PHE A 15 10.83 1.43 8.21
C PHE A 15 9.81 0.83 9.18
N LEU A 16 9.04 -0.19 8.77
CA LEU A 16 8.05 -0.86 9.61
C LEU A 16 8.71 -1.53 10.83
N SER A 17 9.87 -2.17 10.65
CA SER A 17 10.61 -2.85 11.72
C SER A 17 11.18 -1.90 12.78
N GLY A 18 11.39 -0.63 12.43
CA GLY A 18 11.86 0.40 13.35
C GLY A 18 10.73 1.02 14.21
N GLN A 19 9.46 0.68 13.95
CA GLN A 19 8.33 1.22 14.72
C GLN A 19 8.10 0.38 15.98
N ALA A 20 8.41 0.94 17.15
CA ALA A 20 8.28 0.23 18.44
C ALA A 20 6.83 -0.11 18.81
N ASP A 21 5.85 0.61 18.26
CA ASP A 21 4.42 0.47 18.48
C ASP A 21 3.72 -0.42 17.44
N LEU A 22 4.45 -0.92 16.43
CA LEU A 22 3.89 -1.72 15.35
C LEU A 22 4.36 -3.18 15.44
N GLY A 23 3.49 -4.06 15.93
CA GLY A 23 3.77 -5.49 15.98
C GLY A 23 3.75 -6.15 14.58
N PRO A 24 4.47 -7.28 14.36
CA PRO A 24 4.52 -7.96 13.06
C PRO A 24 3.15 -8.40 12.49
N LYS A 25 2.12 -8.55 13.35
CA LYS A 25 0.75 -8.86 12.90
C LYS A 25 0.07 -7.68 12.21
N GLN A 26 0.47 -6.46 12.54
CA GLN A 26 -0.07 -5.22 11.96
C GLN A 26 0.56 -4.90 10.60
N TRP A 27 1.63 -5.61 10.20
CA TRP A 27 2.27 -5.41 8.91
C TRP A 27 1.32 -5.83 7.78
N PRO A 28 1.18 -4.98 6.74
CA PRO A 28 0.47 -5.38 5.54
C PRO A 28 1.22 -6.55 4.88
N SER A 29 0.49 -7.51 4.32
CA SER A 29 1.11 -8.58 3.51
C SER A 29 1.42 -8.11 2.09
N TYR A 30 0.70 -7.09 1.61
CA TYR A 30 0.83 -6.53 0.28
C TYR A 30 0.68 -5.02 0.32
N VAL A 31 1.42 -4.32 -0.55
CA VAL A 31 1.29 -2.88 -0.78
C VAL A 31 1.05 -2.66 -2.26
N ARG A 32 -0.02 -1.94 -2.60
CA ARG A 32 -0.32 -1.46 -3.95
C ARG A 32 0.05 0.01 -4.05
N VAL A 33 0.80 0.37 -5.09
CA VAL A 33 1.18 1.76 -5.36
C VAL A 33 0.34 2.28 -6.50
N SER A 34 -0.47 3.29 -6.22
CA SER A 34 -1.42 3.87 -7.17
C SER A 34 -1.14 5.35 -7.41
N ALA A 35 -1.44 5.82 -8.62
CA ALA A 35 -1.42 7.25 -8.94
C ALA A 35 -2.63 8.00 -8.35
N GLY A 36 -3.71 7.28 -7.98
CA GLY A 36 -4.90 7.89 -7.40
C GLY A 36 -5.90 6.87 -6.87
N LEU A 37 -6.53 7.17 -5.73
CA LEU A 37 -7.55 6.30 -5.14
C LEU A 37 -8.94 6.64 -5.68
N PRO A 38 -9.79 5.63 -5.97
CA PRO A 38 -11.16 5.87 -6.40
C PRO A 38 -11.94 6.55 -5.28
N GLY A 39 -12.68 7.61 -5.60
CA GLY A 39 -13.36 8.43 -4.59
C GLY A 39 -14.70 9.00 -5.03
N THR A 40 -15.49 9.43 -4.05
CA THR A 40 -16.72 10.20 -4.28
C THR A 40 -16.42 11.69 -4.52
N MET A 41 -17.42 12.46 -4.96
CA MET A 41 -17.31 13.93 -5.06
C MET A 41 -17.05 14.63 -3.71
N THR A 42 -17.25 13.92 -2.60
CA THR A 42 -16.93 14.35 -1.23
C THR A 42 -15.60 13.82 -0.73
N PHE A 43 -14.70 13.40 -1.63
CA PHE A 43 -13.34 12.92 -1.34
C PHE A 43 -13.25 11.66 -0.45
N LYS A 44 -14.34 10.90 -0.33
CA LYS A 44 -14.31 9.62 0.39
C LYS A 44 -13.75 8.54 -0.52
N VAL A 45 -12.77 7.77 -0.03
CA VAL A 45 -12.21 6.62 -0.74
C VAL A 45 -13.24 5.49 -0.85
N LEU A 46 -13.45 4.97 -2.06
CA LEU A 46 -14.36 3.87 -2.37
C LEU A 46 -13.73 2.51 -2.04
N LYS A 47 -13.60 2.20 -0.74
CA LYS A 47 -12.98 0.96 -0.24
C LYS A 47 -13.58 -0.32 -0.84
N ARG A 48 -14.88 -0.33 -1.15
CA ARG A 48 -15.55 -1.49 -1.77
C ARG A 48 -14.94 -1.89 -3.12
N GLN A 49 -14.54 -0.90 -3.91
CA GLN A 49 -13.94 -1.13 -5.22
C GLN A 49 -12.51 -1.65 -5.04
N LEU A 50 -11.71 -1.00 -4.20
CA LEU A 50 -10.36 -1.44 -3.87
C LEU A 50 -10.33 -2.87 -3.31
N SER A 51 -11.33 -3.23 -2.50
CA SER A 51 -11.45 -4.58 -1.95
C SER A 51 -11.86 -5.62 -2.99
N ALA A 52 -12.64 -5.24 -4.01
CA ALA A 52 -13.03 -6.14 -5.09
C ALA A 52 -11.86 -6.41 -6.05
N GLU A 53 -11.03 -5.39 -6.31
CA GLU A 53 -9.79 -5.52 -7.09
C GLU A 53 -8.72 -6.32 -6.33
N GLY A 54 -8.54 -6.04 -5.03
CA GLY A 54 -7.54 -6.72 -4.21
C GLY A 54 -6.12 -6.54 -4.77
N VAL A 55 -5.39 -7.66 -4.88
CA VAL A 55 -4.05 -7.70 -5.50
C VAL A 55 -4.10 -7.92 -7.02
N ASP A 56 -5.27 -8.30 -7.57
CA ASP A 56 -5.48 -8.51 -8.99
C ASP A 56 -5.94 -7.20 -9.64
N CYS A 57 -4.98 -6.30 -9.82
CA CYS A 57 -5.22 -4.96 -10.36
C CYS A 57 -4.13 -4.59 -11.37
N GLY A 58 -4.43 -3.64 -12.25
CA GLY A 58 -3.48 -3.16 -13.27
C GLY A 58 -2.35 -2.27 -12.74
N GLU A 59 -2.16 -2.19 -11.42
CA GLU A 59 -1.18 -1.32 -10.77
C GLU A 59 -0.10 -2.15 -10.08
N PRO A 60 1.10 -1.58 -9.83
CA PRO A 60 2.17 -2.28 -9.13
C PRO A 60 1.76 -2.72 -7.72
N VAL A 61 1.85 -4.03 -7.47
CA VAL A 61 1.62 -4.66 -6.17
C VAL A 61 2.90 -5.35 -5.70
N PHE A 62 3.27 -5.10 -4.45
CA PHE A 62 4.49 -5.61 -3.82
C PHE A 62 4.11 -6.48 -2.63
N ALA A 63 4.66 -7.70 -2.57
CA ALA A 63 4.56 -8.55 -1.39
C ALA A 63 5.51 -8.05 -0.30
N ILE A 64 5.03 -8.03 0.95
CA ILE A 64 5.80 -7.60 2.12
C ILE A 64 5.98 -8.82 3.04
N PRO A 65 7.08 -9.57 2.90
CA PRO A 65 7.37 -10.69 3.79
C PRO A 65 7.67 -10.17 5.19
N ARG A 66 7.07 -10.83 6.18
CA ARG A 66 7.21 -10.55 7.61
C ARG A 66 8.50 -11.13 8.17
#